data_AF-A0A146FD27-F1
#
_entry.id   AF-A0A146FD27-F1
#
_cell.length_a   1.000
_cell.length_b   1.000
_cell.length_c   1.000
_cell.angle_alpha   90.00
_cell.angle_beta   90.00
_cell.angle_gamma   90.00
#
_symmetry.space_group_name_H-M   'P 1'
#
loop_
_entity.id
_entity.type
_entity.pdbx_description
1 polymer ?
#
loop_
_entity_poly.entity_id
_entity_poly.type
_entity_poly.pdbx_seq_one_letter_code
_entity_poly.pdbx_strand_id
1 'polypeptide(L)'
;MDTKYGVNIVESNDIHSFQKEHNDEQPENLIPVLMANTGLGVKQTMQLSYHICRLEVEGFCANADRLCVGEDAQGRRIREVFINCCTDMFMGLIHWSYVSKRWIKQTDINSDHTITFQVGSTWWSSFEEFLRMMWLNCRHEEPSVEKVTVD
;
A
#
# COMPACT_ATOMS: atom_id res chain seq x y z
N MET A 1 14.45 6.90 10.18
CA MET A 1 13.70 5.64 10.00
C MET A 1 12.98 5.76 8.67
N ASP A 2 13.44 5.01 7.67
CA ASP A 2 12.94 5.11 6.30
C ASP A 2 11.48 4.63 6.21
N THR A 3 10.61 5.51 5.73
CA THR A 3 9.19 5.29 5.47
C THR A 3 8.90 4.20 4.44
N LYS A 4 9.90 3.71 3.73
CA LYS A 4 9.76 2.73 2.64
C LYS A 4 9.29 1.35 3.10
N TYR A 5 9.67 0.91 4.31
CA TYR A 5 9.34 -0.43 4.78
C TYR A 5 7.85 -0.64 5.11
N GLY A 6 7.13 0.44 5.45
CA GLY A 6 5.70 0.39 5.74
C GLY A 6 4.82 0.29 4.49
N VAL A 7 5.34 0.73 3.33
CA VAL A 7 4.59 0.78 2.07
C VAL A 7 4.20 -0.64 1.62
N ASN A 8 5.12 -1.60 1.68
CA ASN A 8 4.86 -3.00 1.29
C ASN A 8 3.71 -3.69 2.05
N ILE A 9 3.53 -3.36 3.33
CA ILE A 9 2.48 -3.97 4.18
C ILE A 9 1.11 -3.40 3.81
N VAL A 10 1.05 -2.08 3.58
CA VAL A 10 -0.20 -1.39 3.24
C VAL A 10 -0.62 -1.76 1.82
N GLU A 11 0.30 -1.79 0.86
CA GLU A 11 -0.01 -2.13 -0.53
C GLU A 11 -0.50 -3.57 -0.70
N SER A 12 0.07 -4.53 0.03
CA SER A 12 -0.44 -5.90 0.03
C SER A 12 -1.82 -6.00 0.69
N ASN A 13 -2.04 -5.29 1.80
CA ASN A 13 -3.34 -5.24 2.46
C ASN A 13 -4.40 -4.70 1.52
N ASP A 14 -4.14 -3.56 0.89
CA ASP A 14 -5.04 -2.87 -0.04
C ASP A 14 -5.46 -3.76 -1.21
N ILE A 15 -4.57 -4.60 -1.75
CA ILE A 15 -4.93 -5.58 -2.79
C ILE A 15 -5.94 -6.60 -2.27
N HIS A 16 -5.73 -7.14 -1.06
CA HIS A 16 -6.58 -8.18 -0.49
C HIS A 16 -7.89 -7.63 0.08
N SER A 17 -7.87 -6.43 0.65
CA SER A 17 -9.01 -5.78 1.27
C SER A 17 -9.90 -5.04 0.27
N PHE A 18 -9.40 -4.73 -0.94
CA PHE A 18 -10.10 -3.92 -1.94
C PHE A 18 -11.57 -4.29 -2.14
N GLN A 19 -11.90 -5.57 -2.29
CA GLN A 19 -13.28 -5.97 -2.54
C GLN A 19 -14.18 -5.69 -1.34
N LYS A 20 -13.67 -5.90 -0.12
CA LYS A 20 -14.39 -5.58 1.10
C LYS A 20 -14.54 -4.07 1.25
N GLU A 21 -13.46 -3.33 1.10
CA GLU A 21 -13.43 -1.86 1.26
C GLU A 21 -14.27 -1.14 0.21
N HIS A 22 -14.26 -1.62 -1.04
CA HIS A 22 -15.15 -1.15 -2.09
C HIS A 22 -16.63 -1.38 -1.72
N ASN A 23 -16.97 -2.57 -1.21
CA ASN A 23 -18.34 -2.87 -0.79
C ASN A 23 -18.77 -2.08 0.44
N ASP A 24 -17.83 -1.75 1.31
CA ASP A 24 -18.04 -0.97 2.54
C ASP A 24 -17.87 0.56 2.28
N GLU A 25 -17.72 0.99 1.02
CA GLU A 25 -17.53 2.39 0.59
C GLU A 25 -16.36 3.12 1.27
N GLN A 26 -15.30 2.40 1.63
CA GLN A 26 -14.11 2.95 2.26
C GLN A 26 -13.12 3.49 1.21
N PRO A 27 -12.82 4.81 1.20
CA PRO A 27 -11.99 5.41 0.17
C PRO A 27 -10.47 5.26 0.41
N GLU A 28 -10.04 4.80 1.59
CA GLU A 28 -8.63 4.73 1.98
C GLU A 28 -7.88 3.50 1.44
N ASN A 29 -8.02 3.22 0.14
CA ASN A 29 -7.31 2.14 -0.55
C ASN A 29 -6.46 2.70 -1.70
N LEU A 30 -5.25 2.17 -1.89
CA LEU A 30 -4.35 2.62 -2.96
C LEU A 30 -4.87 2.30 -4.37
N ILE A 31 -5.64 1.22 -4.56
CA ILE A 31 -6.14 0.81 -5.88
C ILE A 31 -6.99 1.91 -6.54
N PRO A 32 -8.00 2.48 -5.88
CA PRO A 32 -8.71 3.66 -6.36
C PRO A 32 -7.83 4.87 -6.72
N VAL A 33 -6.87 5.19 -5.86
CA VAL A 33 -5.95 6.31 -6.06
C VAL A 33 -5.12 6.08 -7.33
N LEU A 34 -4.61 4.88 -7.53
CA LEU A 34 -3.88 4.51 -8.74
C LEU A 34 -4.77 4.53 -9.98
N MET A 35 -6.01 4.04 -9.90
CA MET A 35 -6.96 4.12 -11.01
C MET A 35 -7.20 5.58 -11.43
N ALA A 36 -7.38 6.49 -10.47
CA ALA A 36 -7.65 7.90 -10.75
C ALA A 36 -6.43 8.62 -11.37
N ASN A 37 -5.23 8.28 -10.92
CA ASN A 37 -4.00 8.91 -11.42
C ASN A 37 -3.51 8.34 -12.77
N THR A 38 -3.85 7.09 -13.09
CA THR A 38 -3.35 6.41 -14.30
C THR A 38 -4.39 6.25 -15.39
N GLY A 39 -5.69 6.38 -15.06
CA GLY A 39 -6.80 6.09 -15.97
C GLY A 39 -6.97 4.59 -16.27
N LEU A 40 -6.27 3.72 -15.53
CA LEU A 40 -6.33 2.26 -15.72
C LEU A 40 -7.60 1.67 -15.10
N GLY A 41 -8.08 0.59 -15.72
CA GLY A 41 -9.15 -0.22 -15.13
C GLY A 41 -8.67 -1.06 -13.96
N VAL A 42 -9.59 -1.48 -13.08
CA VAL A 42 -9.32 -2.21 -11.83
C VAL A 42 -8.32 -3.36 -11.99
N LYS A 43 -8.49 -4.19 -13.03
CA LYS A 43 -7.58 -5.32 -13.29
C LYS A 43 -6.15 -4.87 -13.56
N GLN A 44 -5.97 -3.85 -14.39
CA GLN A 44 -4.64 -3.32 -14.73
C GLN A 44 -4.02 -2.64 -13.51
N THR A 45 -4.82 -1.94 -12.72
CA THR A 45 -4.36 -1.30 -11.49
C THR A 45 -3.95 -2.31 -10.42
N MET A 46 -4.68 -3.41 -10.27
CA MET A 46 -4.30 -4.53 -9.39
C MET A 46 -2.95 -5.13 -9.81
N GLN A 47 -2.74 -5.32 -11.11
CA GLN A 47 -1.46 -5.80 -11.65
C GLN A 47 -0.32 -4.80 -11.40
N LEU A 48 -0.60 -3.50 -11.55
CA LEU A 48 0.36 -2.45 -11.26
C LEU A 48 0.73 -2.42 -9.77
N SER A 49 -0.27 -2.47 -8.87
CA SER A 49 -0.04 -2.51 -7.42
C SER A 49 0.78 -3.74 -7.01
N TYR A 50 0.46 -4.92 -7.55
CA TYR A 50 1.27 -6.12 -7.36
C TYR A 50 2.73 -5.92 -7.84
N HIS A 51 2.91 -5.26 -8.99
CA HIS A 51 4.23 -4.99 -9.53
C HIS A 51 5.04 -4.03 -8.64
N ILE A 52 4.42 -2.99 -8.09
CA ILE A 52 5.05 -2.05 -7.15
C ILE A 52 5.50 -2.80 -5.89
N CYS A 53 4.60 -3.56 -5.26
CA CYS A 53 4.91 -4.38 -4.10
C CYS A 53 6.08 -5.35 -4.36
N ARG A 54 6.12 -5.99 -5.53
CA ARG A 54 7.24 -6.84 -5.94
C ARG A 54 8.56 -6.07 -6.03
N LEU A 55 8.56 -4.89 -6.67
CA LEU A 55 9.76 -4.06 -6.81
C LEU A 55 10.28 -3.56 -5.47
N GLU A 56 9.39 -3.20 -4.56
CA GLU A 56 9.75 -2.76 -3.21
C GLU A 56 10.32 -3.91 -2.36
N VAL A 57 9.82 -5.14 -2.50
CA VAL A 57 10.42 -6.34 -1.88
C VAL A 57 11.79 -6.65 -2.50
N GLU A 58 11.92 -6.60 -3.82
CA GLU A 58 13.21 -6.77 -4.50
C GLU A 58 14.23 -5.71 -4.04
N GLY A 59 13.78 -4.46 -3.90
CA GLY A 59 14.56 -3.35 -3.36
C GLY A 59 14.96 -3.55 -1.90
N PHE A 60 14.07 -4.09 -1.06
CA PHE A 60 14.37 -4.47 0.31
C PHE A 60 15.51 -5.48 0.35
N CYS A 61 15.37 -6.60 -0.37
CA CYS A 61 16.36 -7.68 -0.40
C CYS A 61 17.71 -7.19 -0.92
N ALA A 62 17.72 -6.40 -1.99
CA ALA A 62 18.95 -5.87 -2.59
C ALA A 62 19.70 -4.89 -1.67
N ASN A 63 19.01 -4.24 -0.74
CA ASN A 63 19.62 -3.29 0.20
C ASN A 63 19.80 -3.84 1.62
N ALA A 64 19.29 -5.03 1.93
CA ALA A 64 19.38 -5.65 3.26
C ALA A 64 20.84 -5.73 3.75
N ASP A 65 21.75 -6.19 2.91
CA ASP A 65 23.18 -6.29 3.27
C ASP A 65 23.82 -4.91 3.53
N ARG A 66 23.34 -3.86 2.86
CA ARG A 66 23.82 -2.49 3.06
C ARG A 66 23.41 -1.94 4.42
N LEU A 67 22.27 -2.36 4.94
CA LEU A 67 21.83 -2.02 6.30
C LEU A 67 22.73 -2.70 7.35
N CYS A 68 23.38 -3.82 7.03
CA CYS A 68 24.29 -4.51 7.95
C CYS A 68 25.68 -3.86 8.03
N VAL A 69 26.01 -2.90 7.16
CA VAL A 69 27.31 -2.22 7.12
C VAL A 69 27.55 -1.40 8.40
N GLY A 70 28.65 -1.69 9.08
CA GLY A 70 29.08 -1.02 10.31
C GLY A 70 30.15 -1.83 11.04
N GLU A 71 31.06 -1.13 11.73
CA GLU A 71 32.18 -1.74 12.46
C GLU A 71 31.75 -2.37 13.80
N ASP A 72 30.63 -1.90 14.35
CA ASP A 72 30.13 -2.32 15.64
C ASP A 72 29.38 -3.68 15.54
N ALA A 73 29.86 -4.68 16.29
CA ALA A 73 29.32 -6.05 16.27
C ALA A 73 27.94 -6.19 16.95
N GLN A 74 27.54 -5.23 17.80
CA GLN A 74 26.25 -5.28 18.48
C GLN A 74 25.14 -4.74 17.59
N GLY A 75 25.34 -3.57 17.00
CA GLY A 75 24.48 -2.93 16.03
C GLY A 75 24.37 -3.75 14.75
N ARG A 76 25.43 -4.45 14.31
CA ARG A 76 25.29 -5.42 13.21
C ARG A 76 24.24 -6.48 13.54
N ARG A 77 24.35 -7.12 14.72
CA ARG A 77 23.37 -8.12 15.17
C ARG A 77 21.96 -7.55 15.31
N ILE A 78 21.80 -6.33 15.81
CA ILE A 78 20.49 -5.67 15.90
C ILE A 78 19.89 -5.46 14.51
N ARG A 79 20.69 -5.03 13.53
CA ARG A 79 20.24 -4.80 12.15
C ARG A 79 19.89 -6.11 11.45
N GLU A 80 20.68 -7.17 11.65
CA GLU A 80 20.37 -8.53 11.17
C GLU A 80 19.03 -9.04 11.73
N VAL A 81 18.83 -8.92 13.05
CA VAL A 81 17.56 -9.31 13.70
C VAL A 81 16.40 -8.49 13.15
N PHE A 82 16.57 -7.18 12.98
CA PHE A 82 15.54 -6.31 12.43
C PHE A 82 15.12 -6.73 11.00
N ILE A 83 16.10 -6.99 10.11
CA ILE A 83 15.84 -7.45 8.74
C ILE A 83 15.07 -8.78 8.72
N ASN A 84 15.48 -9.72 9.57
CA ASN A 84 14.79 -11.01 9.70
C ASN A 84 13.35 -10.82 10.19
N CYS A 85 13.13 -10.00 11.22
CA CYS A 85 11.79 -9.70 11.71
C CYS A 85 10.90 -9.02 10.65
N CYS A 86 11.46 -8.12 9.84
CA CYS A 86 10.73 -7.55 8.71
C CYS A 86 10.33 -8.63 7.71
N THR A 87 11.26 -9.49 7.33
CA THR A 87 11.02 -10.61 6.39
C THR A 87 9.94 -11.56 6.90
N ASP A 88 10.01 -11.95 8.17
CA ASP A 88 9.02 -12.80 8.82
C ASP A 88 7.63 -12.14 8.88
N MET A 89 7.57 -10.84 9.17
CA MET A 89 6.32 -10.09 9.12
C MET A 89 5.73 -10.07 7.70
N PHE A 90 6.52 -9.78 6.67
CA PHE A 90 6.04 -9.77 5.28
C PHE A 90 5.48 -11.12 4.87
N MET A 91 6.23 -12.20 5.09
CA MET A 91 5.79 -13.55 4.76
C MET A 91 4.54 -13.95 5.57
N GLY A 92 4.50 -13.62 6.86
CA GLY A 92 3.36 -13.88 7.73
C GLY A 92 2.10 -13.15 7.29
N LEU A 93 2.21 -11.89 6.88
CA LEU A 93 1.08 -11.08 6.40
C LEU A 93 0.55 -11.58 5.06
N ILE A 94 1.42 -11.93 4.11
CA ILE A 94 1.00 -12.54 2.83
C ILE A 94 0.25 -13.84 3.11
N HIS A 95 0.85 -14.74 3.91
CA HIS A 95 0.22 -16.00 4.25
C HIS A 95 -1.13 -15.78 4.95
N TRP A 96 -1.19 -14.88 5.93
CA TRP A 96 -2.42 -14.57 6.65
C TRP A 96 -3.49 -14.01 5.72
N SER A 97 -3.15 -13.15 4.76
CA SER A 97 -4.11 -12.59 3.81
C SER A 97 -4.77 -13.66 2.93
N TYR A 98 -4.04 -14.72 2.54
CA TYR A 98 -4.61 -15.84 1.77
C TYR A 98 -5.40 -16.85 2.61
N VAL A 99 -4.96 -17.14 3.84
CA VAL A 99 -5.62 -18.15 4.69
C VAL A 99 -6.76 -17.57 5.54
N SER A 100 -6.79 -16.26 5.71
CA SER A 100 -7.80 -15.57 6.51
C SER A 100 -9.11 -15.46 5.75
N LYS A 101 -10.20 -15.90 6.40
CA LYS A 101 -11.57 -15.70 5.91
C LYS A 101 -12.03 -14.23 5.95
N ARG A 102 -11.17 -13.31 6.38
CA ARG A 102 -11.48 -11.88 6.51
C ARG A 102 -11.62 -11.20 5.15
N TRP A 103 -10.84 -11.62 4.15
CA TRP A 103 -10.70 -10.90 2.89
C TRP A 103 -11.22 -11.69 1.69
N ILE A 104 -10.81 -12.96 1.57
CA ILE A 104 -11.21 -13.85 0.48
C ILE A 104 -11.99 -15.01 1.08
N LYS A 105 -13.26 -15.15 0.71
CA LYS A 105 -14.06 -16.33 1.07
C LYS A 105 -13.90 -17.38 -0.02
N GLN A 106 -14.08 -18.65 0.35
CA GLN A 106 -14.05 -19.75 -0.62
C GLN A 106 -15.07 -19.55 -1.76
N THR A 107 -16.17 -18.84 -1.50
CA THR A 107 -17.20 -18.47 -2.46
C THR A 107 -16.75 -17.46 -3.51
N ASP A 108 -15.66 -16.73 -3.25
CA ASP A 108 -15.17 -15.65 -4.10
C ASP A 108 -14.12 -16.16 -5.11
N ILE A 109 -13.70 -17.43 -4.96
CA ILE A 109 -12.75 -18.12 -5.82
C ILE A 109 -13.53 -18.90 -6.89
N ASN A 110 -13.35 -18.52 -8.15
CA ASN A 110 -13.94 -19.20 -9.30
C ASN A 110 -13.36 -20.61 -9.48
N SER A 111 -14.04 -21.44 -10.28
CA SER A 111 -13.60 -22.82 -10.57
C SER A 111 -12.25 -22.92 -11.29
N ASP A 112 -11.79 -21.83 -11.91
CA ASP A 112 -10.46 -21.70 -12.55
C ASP A 112 -9.39 -21.11 -11.62
N HIS A 113 -9.66 -21.04 -10.30
CA HIS A 113 -8.79 -20.46 -9.28
C HIS A 113 -8.51 -18.96 -9.46
N THR A 114 -9.38 -18.24 -10.18
CA THR A 114 -9.33 -16.79 -10.27
C THR A 114 -10.29 -16.12 -9.30
N ILE A 115 -10.03 -14.84 -8.99
CA ILE A 115 -10.95 -13.96 -8.26
C ILE A 115 -11.31 -12.81 -9.20
N THR A 116 -12.61 -12.58 -9.38
CA THR A 116 -13.10 -11.51 -10.26
C THR A 116 -13.60 -10.33 -9.43
N PHE A 117 -13.01 -9.16 -9.69
CA PHE A 117 -13.44 -7.91 -9.09
C PHE A 117 -14.35 -7.15 -10.06
N GLN A 118 -15.56 -6.80 -9.61
CA GLN A 118 -16.47 -5.90 -10.34
C GLN A 118 -16.63 -4.61 -9.54
N VAL A 119 -16.32 -3.48 -10.17
CA VAL A 119 -16.53 -2.14 -9.58
C VAL A 119 -17.75 -1.52 -10.23
N GLY A 120 -18.70 -1.07 -9.40
CA GLY A 120 -19.92 -0.41 -9.87
C GLY A 120 -19.65 1.03 -10.30
N SER A 121 -20.39 1.53 -11.30
CA SER A 121 -20.21 2.89 -11.83
C SER A 121 -20.53 4.01 -10.84
N THR A 122 -21.35 3.73 -9.82
CA THR A 122 -21.78 4.70 -8.81
C THR A 122 -20.67 5.04 -7.81
N TRP A 123 -19.88 4.04 -7.43
CA TRP A 123 -18.79 4.19 -6.46
C TRP A 123 -17.65 5.07 -7.01
N TRP A 124 -17.33 4.90 -8.31
CA TRP A 124 -16.28 5.67 -8.98
C TRP A 124 -16.55 7.18 -8.95
N SER A 125 -17.81 7.57 -9.20
CA SER A 125 -18.23 8.98 -9.12
C SER A 125 -18.07 9.56 -7.72
N SER A 126 -18.43 8.81 -6.67
CA SER A 126 -18.26 9.23 -5.28
C SER A 126 -16.78 9.38 -4.89
N PHE A 127 -15.92 8.49 -5.38
CA PHE A 127 -14.48 8.55 -5.13
C PHE A 127 -13.81 9.74 -5.83
N GLU A 128 -14.19 10.06 -7.08
CA GLU A 128 -13.71 11.26 -7.77
C GLU A 128 -14.11 12.54 -7.03
N GLU A 129 -15.32 12.57 -6.46
CA GLU A 129 -15.79 13.69 -5.65
C GLU A 129 -15.00 13.81 -4.33
N PHE A 130 -14.72 12.69 -3.67
CA PHE A 130 -13.84 12.65 -2.49
C PHE A 130 -12.42 13.19 -2.80
N LEU A 131 -11.79 12.74 -3.89
CA LEU A 131 -10.48 13.24 -4.30
C LEU A 131 -10.51 14.73 -4.65
N ARG A 132 -11.57 15.20 -5.31
CA ARG A 132 -11.79 16.64 -5.54
C ARG A 132 -11.87 17.43 -4.25
N MET A 133 -12.61 16.94 -3.27
CA MET A 133 -12.77 17.58 -1.95
C MET A 133 -11.44 17.63 -1.18
N MET A 134 -10.68 16.53 -1.16
CA MET A 134 -9.33 16.50 -0.60
C MET A 134 -8.39 17.50 -1.29
N TRP A 135 -8.37 17.50 -2.62
CA TRP A 135 -7.52 18.40 -3.40
C TRP A 135 -7.87 19.88 -3.19
N LEU A 136 -9.16 20.21 -3.05
CA LEU A 136 -9.61 21.56 -2.74
C LEU A 136 -9.22 21.99 -1.32
N ASN A 137 -9.33 21.10 -0.34
CA ASN A 137 -8.93 21.38 1.04
C ASN A 137 -7.41 21.59 1.19
N CYS A 138 -6.58 20.88 0.42
CA CYS A 138 -5.13 21.09 0.43
C CYS A 138 -4.68 22.44 -0.16
N ARG A 139 -5.53 23.17 -0.90
CA ARG A 139 -5.17 24.52 -1.41
C ARG A 139 -5.39 25.66 -0.41
N HIS A 140 -6.09 25.42 0.70
CA HIS A 140 -6.31 26.47 1.70
C HIS A 140 -5.12 26.70 2.63
N GLU A 141 -4.05 25.90 2.52
CA GLU A 141 -2.75 26.14 3.16
C GLU A 141 -1.77 26.78 2.17
N GLU A 142 -2.06 28.00 1.70
CA GLU A 142 -0.95 28.86 1.26
C GLU A 142 -0.17 29.30 2.51
N PRO A 143 1.17 29.17 2.55
CA PRO A 143 1.93 29.57 3.71
C PRO A 143 1.79 31.08 3.90
N SER A 144 1.21 31.51 5.02
CA SER A 144 1.29 32.89 5.46
C SER A 144 2.77 33.22 5.61
N VAL A 145 3.29 34.08 4.73
CA VAL A 145 4.66 34.60 4.79
C VAL A 145 4.77 35.43 6.07
N GLU A 146 5.21 34.78 7.15
CA GLU A 146 5.54 35.45 8.39
C GLU A 146 6.86 36.20 8.16
N LYS A 147 6.76 37.53 7.96
CA LYS A 147 7.93 38.40 7.94
C LYS A 147 8.49 38.50 9.35
N VAL A 148 9.54 37.73 9.62
CA VAL A 148 10.36 37.90 10.82
C VAL A 148 11.22 39.14 10.62
N THR A 149 10.86 40.24 11.27
CA THR A 149 11.74 41.38 11.48
C THR A 149 12.72 41.03 12.60
N VAL A 150 14.02 41.16 12.31
CA VAL A 150 15.10 40.99 13.29
C VAL A 150 15.47 42.38 13.79
N ASP A 151 15.31 42.61 15.09
CA ASP A 151 15.87 43.77 15.80
C ASP A 151 17.37 43.57 16.09
#